data_AF-A0A820RX31-F1
#
_entry.id   AF-A0A820RX31-F1
#
_cell.length_a   1.000
_cell.length_b   1.000
_cell.length_c   1.000
_cell.angle_alpha   90.00
_cell.angle_beta   90.00
_cell.angle_gamma   90.00
#
_symmetry.space_group_name_H-M   'P 1'
#
loop_
_entity.id
_entity.type
_entity.pdbx_description
1 polymer ?
#
loop_
_entity_poly.entity_id
_entity_poly.type
_entity_poly.pdbx_seq_one_letter_code
_entity_poly.pdbx_strand_id
1 'polypeptide(L)'
;MKLTHTNFEYLLTDLTKSIQQASKHEKNLDLSSLRSSEQQETSMDDSLWSARIEFLDFLCYLQYPKDCLKRLATSLEEYYVENNSYLKAVKSFATNYTSENAIQWYAQDTFVYRLINKVLRQHNIKALFLFGFLVKDIYEQLKREHDKFKLTHSGDNNTNSSIVKFYRGQLMSLKEFNS
;
A
#
# COMPACT_ATOMS: atom_id res chain seq x y z
N MET A 1 -2.81 -37.60 3.71
CA MET A 1 -3.47 -36.31 3.44
C MET A 1 -2.39 -35.21 3.42
N LYS A 2 -1.65 -35.07 2.31
CA LYS A 2 -0.51 -34.13 2.13
C LYS A 2 -0.61 -33.29 0.83
N LEU A 3 -1.73 -33.37 0.12
CA LEU A 3 -1.88 -32.83 -1.24
C LEU A 3 -2.30 -31.34 -1.31
N THR A 4 -2.71 -30.71 -0.21
CA THR A 4 -3.24 -29.32 -0.24
C THR A 4 -2.14 -28.25 -0.12
N HIS A 5 -1.12 -28.48 0.70
CA HIS A 5 -0.05 -27.50 0.93
C HIS A 5 0.87 -27.35 -0.30
N THR A 6 1.13 -28.44 -1.03
CA THR A 6 1.99 -28.45 -2.22
C THR A 6 1.35 -27.73 -3.40
N ASN A 7 0.02 -27.82 -3.56
CA ASN A 7 -0.70 -27.14 -4.63
C ASN A 7 -0.75 -25.63 -4.43
N PHE A 8 -0.84 -25.16 -3.18
CA PHE A 8 -0.85 -23.73 -2.88
C PHE A 8 0.52 -23.08 -3.13
N GLU A 9 1.60 -23.75 -2.71
CA GLU A 9 2.98 -23.31 -3.00
C GLU A 9 3.28 -23.27 -4.50
N TYR A 10 2.77 -24.25 -5.27
CA TYR A 10 2.89 -24.26 -6.73
C TYR A 10 2.10 -23.11 -7.37
N LEU A 11 0.87 -22.85 -6.92
CA LEU A 11 0.07 -21.72 -7.39
C LEU A 11 0.73 -20.38 -7.06
N LEU A 12 1.30 -20.23 -5.86
CA LEU A 12 2.04 -19.04 -5.45
C LEU A 12 3.28 -18.83 -6.31
N THR A 13 4.06 -19.88 -6.58
CA THR A 13 5.25 -19.76 -7.43
C THR A 13 4.89 -19.50 -8.88
N ASP A 14 3.81 -20.07 -9.40
CA ASP A 14 3.38 -19.87 -10.78
C ASP A 14 2.73 -18.49 -11.00
N LEU A 15 1.96 -18.00 -10.03
CA LEU A 15 1.49 -16.61 -9.98
C LEU A 15 2.65 -15.64 -9.85
N THR A 16 3.63 -15.91 -8.97
CA THR A 16 4.80 -15.04 -8.81
C THR A 16 5.62 -14.97 -10.09
N LYS A 17 5.78 -16.09 -10.81
CA LYS A 17 6.43 -16.13 -12.13
C LYS A 17 5.62 -15.38 -13.18
N SER A 18 4.31 -15.54 -13.21
CA SER A 18 3.42 -14.84 -14.14
C SER A 18 3.41 -13.32 -13.89
N ILE A 19 3.44 -12.91 -12.62
CA ILE A 19 3.55 -11.50 -12.22
C ILE A 19 4.94 -10.95 -12.54
N GLN A 20 6.01 -11.71 -12.31
CA GLN A 20 7.37 -11.32 -12.73
C GLN A 20 7.50 -11.20 -14.25
N GLN A 21 6.84 -12.08 -15.02
CA GLN A 21 6.77 -11.99 -16.47
C GLN A 21 5.96 -10.78 -16.93
N ALA A 22 4.78 -10.55 -16.34
CA ALA A 22 3.97 -9.35 -16.60
C ALA A 22 4.74 -8.07 -16.26
N SER A 23 5.45 -8.06 -15.13
CA SER A 23 6.34 -6.99 -14.68
C SER A 23 7.54 -6.77 -15.60
N LYS A 24 7.99 -7.78 -16.35
CA LYS A 24 9.12 -7.69 -17.29
C LYS A 24 8.68 -7.21 -18.67
N HIS A 25 7.41 -7.45 -19.04
CA HIS A 25 6.80 -7.01 -20.29
C HIS A 25 6.08 -5.64 -20.17
N GLU A 26 5.62 -5.23 -18.99
CA GLU A 26 5.14 -3.86 -18.71
C GLU A 26 6.34 -2.93 -18.44
N LYS A 27 7.06 -2.56 -19.50
CA LYS A 27 8.09 -1.52 -19.41
C LYS A 27 7.53 -0.13 -19.08
N ASN A 28 6.23 0.11 -19.32
CA ASN A 28 5.56 1.37 -19.02
C ASN A 28 4.19 1.07 -18.39
N LEU A 29 4.09 1.09 -17.05
CA LEU A 29 2.79 1.12 -16.40
C LEU A 29 2.24 2.55 -16.48
N ASP A 30 1.18 2.72 -17.26
CA ASP A 30 0.52 4.02 -17.43
C ASP A 30 -0.37 4.37 -16.23
N LEU A 31 0.11 5.29 -15.40
CA LEU A 31 -0.64 5.84 -14.27
C LEU A 31 -1.77 6.79 -14.73
N SER A 32 -1.93 7.09 -16.02
CA SER A 32 -3.05 7.88 -16.54
C SER A 32 -4.41 7.28 -16.15
N SER A 33 -4.49 5.95 -15.98
CA SER A 33 -5.69 5.25 -15.47
C SER A 33 -6.16 5.76 -14.09
N LEU A 34 -5.26 6.33 -13.28
CA LEU A 34 -5.59 6.97 -12.01
C LEU A 34 -6.25 8.34 -12.21
N ARG A 35 -6.06 9.04 -13.34
CA ARG A 35 -6.64 10.35 -13.61
C ARG A 35 -8.16 10.26 -13.83
N SER A 36 -8.64 9.17 -14.41
CA SER A 36 -10.03 9.03 -14.88
C SER A 36 -11.05 8.62 -13.81
N SER A 37 -10.63 8.34 -12.57
CA SER A 37 -11.46 7.69 -11.54
C SER A 37 -11.58 8.53 -10.26
N GLU A 38 -11.75 9.86 -10.40
CA GLU A 38 -11.93 10.78 -9.26
C GLU A 38 -13.32 10.72 -8.61
N GLN A 39 -14.24 9.91 -9.11
CA GLN A 39 -15.61 9.85 -8.59
C GLN A 39 -16.08 8.42 -8.42
N GLN A 40 -15.86 7.85 -7.23
CA GLN A 40 -16.75 6.84 -6.61
C GLN A 40 -16.20 6.46 -5.22
N GLU A 41 -16.67 7.15 -4.19
CA GLU A 41 -16.72 6.56 -2.84
C GLU A 41 -17.87 5.56 -2.83
N THR A 42 -17.56 4.28 -3.06
CA THR A 42 -18.53 3.21 -2.84
C THR A 42 -18.57 2.90 -1.35
N SER A 43 -19.77 2.96 -0.75
CA SER A 43 -19.98 2.50 0.62
C SER A 43 -19.59 1.02 0.68
N MET A 44 -18.62 0.71 1.54
CA MET A 44 -17.93 -0.58 1.51
C MET A 44 -18.75 -1.64 2.24
N ASP A 45 -19.17 -2.68 1.51
CA ASP A 45 -19.74 -3.90 2.05
C ASP A 45 -18.67 -4.70 2.83
N ASP A 46 -19.05 -5.31 3.96
CA ASP A 46 -18.17 -6.07 4.86
C ASP A 46 -17.49 -7.24 4.14
N SER A 47 -18.13 -7.82 3.12
CA SER A 47 -17.57 -8.90 2.29
C SER A 47 -16.38 -8.45 1.43
N LEU A 48 -16.30 -7.16 1.09
CA LEU A 48 -15.20 -6.59 0.34
C LEU A 48 -14.02 -6.24 1.25
N TRP A 49 -14.27 -6.00 2.54
CA TRP A 49 -13.21 -5.71 3.51
C TRP A 49 -12.29 -6.91 3.76
N SER A 50 -12.87 -8.11 3.90
CA SER A 50 -12.08 -9.35 4.06
C SER A 50 -11.16 -9.60 2.86
N ALA A 51 -11.71 -9.49 1.65
CA ALA A 51 -10.93 -9.63 0.40
C ALA A 51 -9.80 -8.58 0.29
N ARG A 52 -10.02 -7.36 0.79
CA ARG A 52 -8.98 -6.31 0.83
C ARG A 52 -7.85 -6.63 1.79
N ILE A 53 -8.15 -7.18 2.96
CA ILE A 53 -7.12 -7.60 3.93
C ILE A 53 -6.29 -8.74 3.35
N GLU A 54 -6.94 -9.77 2.79
CA GLU A 54 -6.23 -10.89 2.15
C GLU A 54 -5.30 -10.42 1.02
N PHE A 55 -5.73 -9.44 0.24
CA PHE A 55 -4.90 -8.86 -0.82
C PHE A 55 -3.71 -8.07 -0.28
N LEU A 56 -3.87 -7.31 0.80
CA LEU A 56 -2.76 -6.59 1.44
C LEU A 56 -1.74 -7.54 2.04
N ASP A 57 -2.20 -8.61 2.69
CA ASP A 57 -1.33 -9.68 3.18
C ASP A 57 -0.57 -10.31 2.01
N PHE A 58 -1.26 -10.65 0.92
CA PHE A 58 -0.64 -11.15 -0.30
C PHE A 58 0.46 -10.22 -0.84
N LEU A 59 0.20 -8.91 -0.92
CA LEU A 59 1.22 -7.93 -1.34
C LEU A 59 2.46 -7.96 -0.45
N CYS A 60 2.31 -8.22 0.86
CA CYS A 60 3.43 -8.30 1.79
C CYS A 60 4.26 -9.58 1.59
N TYR A 61 3.63 -10.68 1.18
CA TYR A 61 4.31 -11.96 0.89
C TYR A 61 5.10 -11.96 -0.42
N LEU A 62 4.84 -11.02 -1.33
CA LEU A 62 5.54 -10.96 -2.61
C LEU A 62 7.02 -10.60 -2.47
N GLN A 63 7.81 -11.15 -3.40
CA GLN A 63 9.18 -10.72 -3.65
C GLN A 63 9.19 -9.67 -4.74
N TYR A 64 9.63 -8.47 -4.38
CA TYR A 64 9.74 -7.34 -5.29
C TYR A 64 11.13 -7.28 -5.92
N PRO A 65 11.22 -7.07 -7.25
CA PRO A 65 12.49 -6.79 -7.91
C PRO A 65 13.24 -5.60 -7.30
N LYS A 66 14.58 -5.62 -7.34
CA LYS A 66 15.41 -4.54 -6.78
C LYS A 66 15.22 -3.19 -7.48
N ASP A 67 14.71 -3.20 -8.71
CA ASP A 67 14.47 -2.01 -9.54
C ASP A 67 13.07 -1.42 -9.37
N CYS A 68 12.25 -1.90 -8.41
CA CYS A 68 10.90 -1.38 -8.20
C CYS A 68 10.85 0.12 -7.92
N LEU A 69 11.78 0.65 -7.11
CA LEU A 69 11.87 2.08 -6.84
C LEU A 69 12.11 2.89 -8.12
N LYS A 70 13.02 2.40 -8.97
CA LYS A 70 13.34 3.04 -10.25
C LYS A 70 12.12 3.03 -11.17
N ARG A 71 11.44 1.89 -11.27
CA ARG A 71 10.22 1.74 -12.08
C ARG A 71 9.10 2.66 -11.60
N LEU A 72 8.87 2.72 -10.28
CA LEU A 72 7.90 3.64 -9.69
C LEU A 72 8.27 5.09 -9.98
N ALA A 73 9.53 5.48 -9.79
CA ALA A 73 9.99 6.85 -10.07
C ALA A 73 9.76 7.24 -11.54
N THR A 74 10.11 6.37 -12.49
CA THR A 74 9.87 6.63 -13.93
C THR A 74 8.39 6.80 -14.24
N SER A 75 7.52 5.91 -13.75
CA SER A 75 6.07 6.05 -13.94
C SER A 75 5.53 7.35 -13.31
N LEU A 76 6.04 7.76 -12.15
CA LEU A 76 5.63 9.00 -11.50
C LEU A 76 6.12 10.25 -12.24
N GLU A 77 7.32 10.22 -12.83
CA GLU A 77 7.82 11.31 -13.67
C GLU A 77 6.95 11.52 -14.91
N GLU A 78 6.51 10.43 -15.55
CA GLU A 78 5.54 10.48 -16.65
C GLU A 78 4.18 11.00 -16.18
N TYR A 79 3.70 10.53 -15.02
CA TYR A 79 2.41 10.96 -14.46
C TYR A 79 2.38 12.45 -14.08
N TYR A 80 3.50 13.01 -13.62
CA TYR A 80 3.62 14.40 -13.19
C TYR A 80 4.37 15.30 -14.17
N VAL A 81 4.47 14.91 -15.45
CA VAL A 81 5.29 15.62 -16.46
C VAL A 81 5.01 17.13 -16.55
N GLU A 82 3.76 17.55 -16.31
CA GLU A 82 3.35 18.96 -16.34
C GLU A 82 3.52 19.70 -15.00
N ASN A 83 3.86 18.99 -13.92
CA ASN A 83 3.92 19.54 -12.57
C ASN A 83 5.34 19.50 -11.98
N ASN A 84 6.07 20.59 -12.18
CA ASN A 84 7.45 20.75 -11.72
C ASN A 84 7.65 20.56 -10.22
N SER A 85 6.67 20.89 -9.37
CA SER A 85 6.81 20.71 -7.92
C SER A 85 6.76 19.23 -7.54
N TYR A 86 5.83 18.47 -8.13
CA TYR A 86 5.78 17.02 -7.94
C TYR A 86 6.98 16.31 -8.55
N LEU A 87 7.47 16.73 -9.72
CA LEU A 87 8.70 16.15 -10.30
C LEU A 87 9.91 16.30 -9.37
N LYS A 88 10.05 17.46 -8.72
CA LYS A 88 11.11 17.66 -7.71
C LYS A 88 10.93 16.74 -6.51
N ALA A 89 9.69 16.56 -6.05
CA ALA A 89 9.37 15.65 -4.96
C ALA A 89 9.66 14.17 -5.33
N VAL A 90 9.33 13.75 -6.55
CA VAL A 90 9.60 12.40 -7.06
C VAL A 90 11.10 12.13 -7.12
N LYS A 91 11.91 13.08 -7.60
CA LYS A 91 13.37 12.96 -7.61
C LYS A 91 13.97 12.88 -6.21
N SER A 92 13.45 13.69 -5.27
CA SER A 92 13.85 13.65 -3.87
C SER A 92 13.51 12.29 -3.24
N PHE A 93 12.31 11.76 -3.51
CA PHE A 93 11.90 10.43 -3.09
C PHE A 93 12.82 9.35 -3.67
N ALA A 94 13.05 9.32 -4.98
CA ALA A 94 13.87 8.31 -5.63
C ALA A 94 15.32 8.27 -5.10
N THR A 95 15.84 9.40 -4.61
CA THR A 95 17.21 9.52 -4.09
C THR A 95 17.31 9.20 -2.60
N ASN A 96 16.32 9.60 -1.80
CA ASN A 96 16.39 9.54 -0.34
C ASN A 96 15.52 8.43 0.28
N TYR A 97 14.73 7.72 -0.53
CA TYR A 97 13.90 6.62 -0.05
C TYR A 97 14.74 5.43 0.40
N THR A 98 14.39 4.89 1.57
CA THR A 98 14.88 3.61 2.08
C THR A 98 13.74 2.84 2.76
N SER A 99 13.87 1.52 2.85
CA SER A 99 12.89 0.68 3.55
C SER A 99 12.78 0.96 5.06
N GLU A 100 13.66 1.80 5.63
CA GLU A 100 13.61 2.24 7.03
C GLU A 100 12.92 3.61 7.21
N ASN A 101 12.69 4.37 6.13
CA ASN A 101 12.00 5.65 6.18
C ASN A 101 10.66 5.67 5.43
N ALA A 102 10.18 4.53 4.93
CA ALA A 102 8.88 4.38 4.29
C ALA A 102 7.69 4.98 5.08
N ILE A 103 7.59 4.80 6.41
CA ILE A 103 6.54 5.46 7.19
C ILE A 103 6.65 6.98 7.11
N GLN A 104 7.86 7.55 7.12
CA GLN A 104 8.04 9.00 7.04
C GLN A 104 7.52 9.53 5.70
N TRP A 105 7.82 8.84 4.60
CA TRP A 105 7.30 9.20 3.28
C TRP A 105 5.77 9.08 3.19
N TYR A 106 5.19 8.08 3.85
CA TYR A 106 3.74 7.90 3.90
C TYR A 106 3.03 8.89 4.84
N ALA A 107 3.65 9.27 5.94
CA ALA A 107 3.06 10.16 6.94
C ALA A 107 3.19 11.64 6.59
N GLN A 108 4.20 12.02 5.80
CA GLN A 108 4.27 13.35 5.23
C GLN A 108 3.15 13.53 4.20
N ASP A 109 2.55 14.73 4.15
CA ASP A 109 1.57 15.10 3.11
C ASP A 109 2.25 15.28 1.75
N THR A 110 2.73 14.17 1.20
CA THR A 110 3.41 14.07 -0.09
C THR A 110 2.53 13.31 -1.08
N PHE A 111 2.99 13.26 -2.33
CA PHE A 111 2.36 12.44 -3.36
C PHE A 111 2.25 10.96 -2.96
N VAL A 112 3.13 10.45 -2.09
CA VAL A 112 3.16 9.05 -1.66
C VAL A 112 1.87 8.69 -0.91
N TYR A 113 1.54 9.45 0.13
CA TYR A 113 0.30 9.29 0.89
C TYR A 113 -0.92 9.33 -0.04
N ARG A 114 -0.98 10.35 -0.89
CA ARG A 114 -2.14 10.59 -1.76
C ARG A 114 -2.32 9.47 -2.79
N LEU A 115 -1.24 9.05 -3.45
CA LEU A 115 -1.29 8.03 -4.49
C LEU A 115 -1.55 6.63 -3.92
N ILE A 116 -0.89 6.24 -2.83
CA ILE A 116 -1.15 4.93 -2.21
C ILE A 116 -2.61 4.83 -1.78
N ASN A 117 -3.12 5.84 -1.08
CA ASN A 117 -4.52 5.82 -0.64
C ASN A 117 -5.50 5.87 -1.82
N LYS A 118 -5.17 6.59 -2.90
CA LYS A 118 -5.98 6.60 -4.13
C LYS A 118 -6.00 5.23 -4.80
N VAL A 119 -4.84 4.62 -4.99
CA VAL A 119 -4.66 3.31 -5.61
C VAL A 119 -5.38 2.21 -4.81
N LEU A 120 -5.30 2.26 -3.48
CA LEU A 120 -6.04 1.38 -2.58
C LEU A 120 -7.56 1.59 -2.70
N ARG A 121 -8.05 2.82 -2.71
CA ARG A 121 -9.50 3.11 -2.85
C ARG A 121 -10.04 2.65 -4.20
N GLN A 122 -9.27 2.85 -5.27
CA GLN A 122 -9.68 2.50 -6.64
C GLN A 122 -9.47 1.02 -6.98
N HIS A 123 -8.89 0.22 -6.07
CA HIS A 123 -8.56 -1.19 -6.32
C HIS A 123 -7.79 -1.39 -7.64
N ASN A 124 -6.93 -0.43 -8.00
CA ASN A 124 -6.16 -0.52 -9.24
C ASN A 124 -5.03 -1.53 -9.02
N ILE A 125 -5.31 -2.80 -9.37
CA ILE A 125 -4.41 -3.95 -9.13
C ILE A 125 -3.02 -3.70 -9.72
N LYS A 126 -2.93 -3.13 -10.93
CA LYS A 126 -1.65 -2.84 -11.57
C LYS A 126 -0.84 -1.80 -10.80
N ALA A 127 -1.48 -0.70 -10.42
CA ALA A 127 -0.83 0.32 -9.61
C ALA A 127 -0.47 -0.24 -8.22
N LEU A 128 -1.30 -1.10 -7.62
CA LEU A 128 -1.00 -1.75 -6.35
C LEU A 128 0.27 -2.59 -6.42
N PHE A 129 0.53 -3.30 -7.52
CA PHE A 129 1.79 -4.00 -7.69
C PHE A 129 2.99 -3.05 -7.83
N LEU A 130 2.83 -1.90 -8.50
CA LEU A 130 3.90 -0.89 -8.62
C LEU A 130 4.23 -0.26 -7.26
N PHE A 131 3.22 0.00 -6.43
CA PHE A 131 3.38 0.50 -5.06
C PHE A 131 3.64 -0.62 -4.03
N GLY A 132 3.60 -1.88 -4.44
CA GLY A 132 3.54 -3.02 -3.52
C GLY A 132 4.77 -3.14 -2.61
N PHE A 133 5.98 -2.86 -3.15
CA PHE A 133 7.20 -2.86 -2.35
C PHE A 133 7.15 -1.80 -1.24
N LEU A 134 6.59 -0.63 -1.55
CA LEU A 134 6.45 0.48 -0.61
C LEU A 134 5.39 0.18 0.45
N VAL A 135 4.26 -0.43 0.05
CA VAL A 135 3.23 -0.92 0.98
C VAL A 135 3.80 -1.97 1.92
N LYS A 136 4.62 -2.89 1.41
CA LYS A 136 5.33 -3.88 2.23
C LYS A 136 6.27 -3.23 3.23
N ASP A 137 7.11 -2.29 2.80
CA ASP A 137 8.05 -1.58 3.69
C ASP A 137 7.30 -0.80 4.79
N ILE A 138 6.18 -0.15 4.44
CA ILE A 138 5.31 0.54 5.41
C ILE A 138 4.72 -0.46 6.41
N TYR A 139 4.19 -1.59 5.93
CA TYR A 139 3.60 -2.62 6.78
C TYR A 139 4.63 -3.21 7.75
N GLU A 140 5.82 -3.54 7.25
CA GLU A 140 6.90 -4.09 8.08
C GLU A 140 7.37 -3.09 9.14
N GLN A 141 7.50 -1.81 8.80
CA GLN A 141 7.80 -0.77 9.79
C GLN A 141 6.68 -0.60 10.82
N LEU A 142 5.41 -0.56 10.38
CA LEU A 142 4.27 -0.41 11.28
C LEU A 142 4.18 -1.58 12.25
N LYS A 143 4.45 -2.80 11.78
CA LYS A 143 4.53 -3.99 12.63
C LYS A 143 5.62 -3.86 13.68
N ARG A 144 6.83 -3.41 13.30
CA ARG A 144 7.93 -3.15 14.24
C ARG A 144 7.55 -2.11 15.29
N GLU A 145 6.97 -0.99 14.88
CA GLU A 145 6.56 0.08 15.80
C GLU A 145 5.41 -0.36 16.72
N HIS A 146 4.46 -1.15 16.20
CA HIS A 146 3.39 -1.74 17.00
C HIS A 146 3.92 -2.73 18.04
N ASP A 147 4.85 -3.59 17.67
CA ASP A 147 5.44 -4.55 18.59
C ASP A 147 6.29 -3.84 19.67
N LYS A 148 7.03 -2.77 19.31
CA LYS A 148 7.68 -1.88 20.29
C LYS A 148 6.66 -1.24 21.24
N PHE A 149 5.55 -0.72 20.70
CA PHE A 149 4.49 -0.11 21.48
C PHE A 149 3.87 -1.10 22.47
N LYS A 150 3.61 -2.35 22.04
CA LYS A 150 3.15 -3.41 22.93
C LYS A 150 4.15 -3.68 24.04
N LEU A 151 5.43 -3.82 23.73
CA LEU A 151 6.48 -4.13 24.72
C LEU A 151 6.57 -3.04 25.80
N THR A 152 6.48 -1.76 25.43
CA THR A 152 6.53 -0.64 26.39
C THR A 152 5.27 -0.53 27.26
N HIS A 153 4.13 -1.02 26.79
CA HIS A 153 2.84 -0.92 27.48
C HIS A 153 2.36 -2.25 28.12
N SER A 154 3.11 -3.35 27.94
CA SER A 154 2.80 -4.67 28.53
C SER A 154 3.52 -4.93 29.86
N GLY A 155 4.15 -3.90 30.46
CA GLY A 155 4.83 -4.01 31.75
C GLY A 155 3.91 -4.11 32.97
N ASP A 156 2.59 -3.96 32.79
CA ASP A 156 1.60 -4.11 33.88
C ASP A 156 0.99 -5.52 33.87
N ASN A 157 1.54 -6.38 34.74
CA ASN A 157 1.18 -7.80 34.87
C ASN A 157 -0.24 -8.07 35.43
N ASN A 158 -1.20 -7.12 35.34
CA ASN A 158 -2.47 -7.27 36.04
C ASN A 158 -3.74 -6.80 35.31
N THR A 159 -3.72 -6.39 34.04
CA THR A 159 -5.00 -6.06 33.37
C THR A 159 -5.01 -6.50 31.91
N ASN A 160 -6.04 -7.27 31.58
CA ASN A 160 -6.53 -7.57 30.24
C ASN A 160 -6.22 -6.44 29.25
N SER A 161 -5.45 -6.76 28.21
CA SER A 161 -5.29 -6.04 26.94
C SER A 161 -5.70 -4.56 26.99
N SER A 162 -4.74 -3.68 27.26
CA SER A 162 -4.94 -2.23 27.28
C SER A 162 -5.54 -1.76 25.94
N ILE A 163 -6.85 -1.53 25.90
CA ILE A 163 -7.56 -1.01 24.74
C ILE A 163 -6.99 0.38 24.44
N VAL A 164 -6.25 0.52 23.35
CA VAL A 164 -5.71 1.82 22.91
C VAL A 164 -6.79 2.56 22.13
N LYS A 165 -7.24 3.69 22.68
CA LYS A 165 -8.22 4.56 22.03
C LYS A 165 -7.51 5.57 21.14
N PHE A 166 -7.86 5.58 19.86
CA PHE A 166 -7.41 6.58 18.89
C PHE A 166 -8.60 7.38 18.38
N TYR A 167 -8.35 8.62 17.97
CA TYR A 167 -9.35 9.50 17.38
C TYR A 167 -8.89 9.94 15.99
N ARG A 168 -9.80 9.89 15.02
CA ARG A 168 -9.60 10.47 13.69
C ARG A 168 -10.83 11.27 13.28
N GLY A 169 -10.64 12.39 12.59
CA GLY A 169 -11.74 13.13 12.00
C GLY A 169 -12.40 12.30 10.89
N GLN A 170 -13.73 12.31 10.82
CA GLN A 170 -14.49 11.71 9.74
C GLN A 170 -15.35 12.80 9.10
N LEU A 171 -15.31 12.90 7.77
CA LEU A 171 -16.18 13.80 7.03
C LEU A 171 -17.60 13.22 7.12
N MET A 172 -18.53 13.98 7.70
CA MET A 172 -19.94 13.59 7.81
C MET A 172 -20.72 14.23 6.66
N SER A 173 -21.53 13.44 5.97
CA SER A 173 -22.40 14.00 4.94
C SER A 173 -23.50 14.87 5.58
N LEU A 174 -23.96 15.90 4.87
CA LEU A 174 -25.09 16.73 5.31
C LEU A 174 -26.38 15.92 5.51
N LYS A 175 -26.51 14.75 4.85
CA LYS A 175 -27.63 13.84 5.05
C LYS A 175 -27.52 13.11 6.39
N GLU A 176 -26.36 12.55 6.72
CA GLU A 176 -26.12 11.87 8.00
C GLU A 176 -26.20 12.82 9.21
N PHE A 177 -25.79 14.09 9.05
CA PHE A 177 -25.90 15.07 10.13
C PHE A 177 -27.34 15.46 10.47
N ASN A 178 -28.22 15.48 9.46
CA ASN A 178 -29.62 15.88 9.58
C ASN A 178 -30.59 14.70 9.78
N SER A 179 -30.07 13.48 9.97
CA SER A 179 -30.86 12.27 10.25
C SER A 179 -31.00 12.06 11.76
#